data_AF-A0A842LIH1-F1
#
_entry.id   AF-A0A842LIH1-F1
#
_cell.length_a   1.000
_cell.length_b   1.000
_cell.length_c   1.000
_cell.angle_alpha   90.00
_cell.angle_beta   90.00
_cell.angle_gamma   90.00
#
_symmetry.space_group_name_H-M   'P 1'
#
loop_
_entity.id
_entity.type
_entity.pdbx_description
1 polymer ?
#
loop_
_entity_poly.entity_id
_entity_poly.type
_entity_poly.pdbx_seq_one_letter_code
_entity_poly.pdbx_strand_id
1 'polypeptide(L)'
;MRIFITDDLPGLEEAIKKIFPKADWQLRVLHAVRDALNKAHKADREALAEDLKRVYRAETEGEAREALQNLRERWGVIYPKIVERWEAKTYALLTFLRHPKPIRRYLYTTNQLERLAKEVKRRTKVVEVFCGEEAVEKLLYLVLSHLNVAWGARRLRGFAEIEMGSYYADLTH
;
A
#
# COMPACT_ATOMS: atom_id res chain seq x y z
N MET A 1 15.46 -7.35 -0.84
CA MET A 1 14.07 -6.95 -0.53
C MET A 1 13.11 -7.69 -1.44
N ARG A 2 12.16 -8.45 -0.88
CA ARG A 2 11.05 -9.07 -1.62
C ARG A 2 9.79 -8.86 -0.81
N ILE A 3 8.92 -7.94 -1.23
CA ILE A 3 7.67 -7.63 -0.57
C ILE A 3 6.55 -7.56 -1.60
N PHE A 4 5.41 -8.17 -1.28
CA PHE A 4 4.18 -8.05 -2.04
C PHE A 4 3.23 -7.11 -1.29
N ILE A 5 2.70 -6.11 -2.00
CA ILE A 5 1.76 -5.15 -1.44
C ILE A 5 0.42 -5.29 -2.16
N THR A 6 -0.60 -5.73 -1.44
CA THR A 6 -1.90 -6.08 -2.04
C THR A 6 -3.07 -5.44 -1.31
N ASP A 7 -4.22 -5.43 -1.96
CA ASP A 7 -5.48 -5.15 -1.25
C ASP A 7 -5.85 -6.35 -0.37
N ASP A 8 -6.82 -6.15 0.52
CA ASP A 8 -7.35 -7.17 1.43
C ASP A 8 -8.30 -8.10 0.65
N LEU A 9 -7.74 -8.84 -0.30
CA LEU A 9 -8.45 -9.83 -1.12
C LEU A 9 -8.31 -11.23 -0.49
N PRO A 10 -9.41 -11.96 -0.27
CA PRO A 10 -9.36 -13.31 0.27
C PRO A 10 -8.47 -14.25 -0.55
N GLY A 11 -7.68 -15.10 0.12
CA GLY A 11 -6.84 -16.11 -0.53
C GLY A 11 -5.47 -15.61 -1.03
N LEU A 12 -5.25 -14.30 -1.10
CA LEU A 12 -4.05 -13.74 -1.71
C LEU A 12 -2.82 -13.86 -0.82
N GLU A 13 -2.99 -13.69 0.50
CA GLU A 13 -1.94 -13.92 1.49
C GLU A 13 -1.46 -15.38 1.44
N GLU A 14 -2.40 -16.33 1.45
CA GLU A 14 -2.08 -17.75 1.42
C GLU A 14 -1.37 -18.13 0.12
N ALA A 15 -1.85 -17.62 -1.02
CA ALA A 15 -1.23 -17.86 -2.33
C ALA A 15 0.21 -17.33 -2.40
N ILE A 16 0.44 -16.09 -1.92
CA ILE A 16 1.77 -15.48 -1.92
C ILE A 16 2.71 -16.27 -1.01
N LYS A 17 2.29 -16.62 0.21
CA LYS A 17 3.12 -17.41 1.13
C LYS A 17 3.44 -18.80 0.58
N LYS A 18 2.52 -19.41 -0.16
CA LYS A 18 2.72 -20.72 -0.80
C LYS A 18 3.75 -20.66 -1.94
N ILE A 19 3.67 -19.66 -2.81
CA ILE A 19 4.52 -19.55 -4.01
C ILE A 19 5.86 -18.87 -3.69
N PHE A 20 5.85 -17.88 -2.80
CA PHE A 20 6.99 -17.05 -2.42
C PHE A 20 7.21 -17.03 -0.90
N PRO A 21 7.55 -18.17 -0.27
CA PRO A 21 7.61 -18.31 1.20
C PRO A 21 8.64 -17.38 1.88
N LYS A 22 9.63 -16.88 1.14
CA LYS A 22 10.65 -15.95 1.64
C LYS A 22 10.31 -14.47 1.43
N ALA A 23 9.17 -14.16 0.81
CA ALA A 23 8.76 -12.79 0.58
C ALA A 23 7.83 -12.30 1.69
N ASP A 24 8.03 -11.05 2.10
CA ASP A 24 7.10 -10.39 3.00
C ASP A 24 5.79 -10.06 2.27
N TRP A 25 4.69 -10.06 3.02
CA TRP A 25 3.39 -9.65 2.52
C TRP A 25 2.85 -8.49 3.35
N GLN A 26 2.30 -7.49 2.67
CA GLN A 26 1.76 -6.27 3.25
C GLN A 26 0.41 -5.92 2.62
N LEU A 27 -0.48 -5.40 3.45
CA LEU A 27 -1.71 -4.76 2.99
C LEU A 27 -1.47 -3.31 2.55
N ARG A 28 -2.19 -2.89 1.52
CA ARG A 28 -2.19 -1.50 1.04
C ARG A 28 -2.77 -0.56 2.08
N VAL A 29 -1.89 0.14 2.77
CA VAL A 29 -2.20 1.12 3.83
C VAL A 29 -3.22 2.17 3.36
N LEU A 30 -3.03 2.78 2.18
CA LEU A 30 -3.94 3.82 1.71
C LEU A 30 -5.35 3.30 1.36
N HIS A 31 -5.49 2.03 0.98
CA HIS A 31 -6.82 1.43 0.86
C HIS A 31 -7.46 1.18 2.22
N ALA A 32 -6.70 0.72 3.22
CA ALA A 32 -7.19 0.60 4.59
C ALA A 32 -7.64 1.95 5.18
N VAL A 33 -6.89 3.03 4.88
CA VAL A 33 -7.27 4.41 5.26
C VAL A 33 -8.56 4.81 4.57
N ARG A 34 -8.66 4.63 3.24
CA ARG A 34 -9.87 4.98 2.48
C ARG A 34 -11.10 4.21 2.98
N ASP A 35 -10.95 2.92 3.26
CA ASP A 35 -12.01 2.08 3.82
C ASP A 35 -12.50 2.58 5.18
N ALA A 36 -11.59 3.02 6.05
CA ALA A 36 -11.94 3.61 7.34
C ALA A 36 -12.70 4.92 7.15
N LEU A 37 -12.17 5.84 6.33
CA LEU A 37 -12.78 7.15 6.10
C LEU A 37 -14.16 7.07 5.43
N ASN A 38 -14.37 6.09 4.55
CA ASN A 38 -15.68 5.85 3.93
C ASN A 38 -16.76 5.46 4.96
N LYS A 39 -16.36 4.81 6.05
CA LYS A 39 -17.25 4.36 7.14
C LYS A 39 -17.44 5.40 8.24
N ALA A 40 -16.62 6.45 8.25
CA ALA A 40 -16.67 7.52 9.24
C ALA A 40 -17.61 8.66 8.80
N HIS A 41 -18.23 9.32 9.79
CA HIS A 41 -19.01 10.53 9.58
C HIS A 41 -18.13 11.65 9.05
N LYS A 42 -18.70 12.49 8.17
CA LYS A 42 -17.96 13.55 7.46
C LYS A 42 -17.19 14.48 8.42
N ALA A 43 -17.79 14.83 9.57
CA ALA A 43 -17.20 15.70 10.57
C ALA A 43 -15.90 15.12 11.18
N ASP A 44 -15.80 13.80 11.28
CA ASP A 44 -14.69 13.12 11.94
C ASP A 44 -13.57 12.72 10.98
N ARG A 45 -13.84 12.72 9.66
CA ARG A 45 -12.92 12.18 8.65
C ARG A 45 -11.54 12.80 8.70
N GLU A 46 -11.45 14.11 8.89
CA GLU A 46 -10.16 14.80 8.94
C GLU A 46 -9.35 14.39 10.17
N ALA A 47 -9.97 14.41 11.34
CA ALA A 47 -9.33 14.02 12.59
C ALA A 47 -8.92 12.53 12.58
N LEU A 48 -9.81 11.65 12.10
CA LEU A 48 -9.52 10.23 11.95
C LEU A 48 -8.38 9.99 10.95
N ALA A 49 -8.35 10.72 9.82
CA ALA A 49 -7.28 10.59 8.83
C ALA A 49 -5.90 10.93 9.42
N GLU A 50 -5.81 11.98 10.24
CA GLU A 50 -4.56 12.36 10.90
C GLU A 50 -4.13 11.34 11.96
N ASP A 51 -5.06 10.77 12.73
CA ASP A 51 -4.72 9.72 13.70
C ASP A 51 -4.27 8.43 13.02
N LEU A 52 -4.96 7.99 11.96
CA LEU A 52 -4.52 6.84 11.12
C LEU A 52 -3.14 7.09 10.50
N LYS A 53 -2.86 8.34 10.11
CA LYS A 53 -1.57 8.75 9.55
C LYS A 53 -0.43 8.71 10.55
N ARG A 54 -0.68 8.97 11.84
CA ARG A 54 0.32 8.77 12.89
C ARG A 54 0.72 7.30 12.99
N VAL A 55 -0.22 6.37 12.85
CA VAL A 55 0.05 4.93 12.87
C VAL A 55 1.02 4.52 11.77
N TYR A 56 0.70 4.80 10.49
CA TYR A 56 1.54 4.32 9.38
C TYR A 56 2.76 5.21 9.06
N ARG A 57 2.90 6.36 9.72
CA ARG A 57 4.11 7.19 9.62
C ARG A 57 5.06 7.04 10.81
N ALA A 58 4.74 6.18 11.77
CA ALA A 58 5.65 5.81 12.85
C ALA A 58 7.00 5.33 12.29
N GLU A 59 8.08 5.66 12.98
CA GLU A 59 9.44 5.29 12.61
C GLU A 59 9.83 3.92 13.19
N THR A 60 9.19 3.54 14.30
CA THR A 60 9.43 2.30 15.04
C THR A 60 8.13 1.55 15.31
N GLU A 61 8.23 0.25 15.61
CA GLU A 61 7.07 -0.54 16.04
C GLU A 61 6.47 -0.03 17.36
N GLY A 62 7.31 0.50 18.26
CA GLY A 62 6.87 1.09 19.54
C GLY A 62 5.97 2.31 19.31
N GLU A 63 6.43 3.25 18.48
CA GLU A 63 5.65 4.42 18.09
C GLU A 63 4.34 4.04 17.39
N ALA A 64 4.37 3.02 16.52
CA ALA A 64 3.16 2.56 15.83
C ALA A 64 2.14 1.95 16.79
N ARG A 65 2.59 1.21 17.81
CA ARG A 65 1.74 0.65 18.88
C ARG A 65 1.13 1.75 19.74
N GLU A 66 1.91 2.76 20.12
CA GLU A 66 1.40 3.91 20.87
C GLU A 66 0.36 4.69 20.05
N ALA A 67 0.63 4.91 18.76
CA ALA A 67 -0.34 5.54 17.85
C ALA A 67 -1.63 4.71 17.69
N LEU A 68 -1.54 3.38 17.64
CA LEU A 68 -2.71 2.49 17.62
C LEU A 68 -3.50 2.54 18.92
N GLN A 69 -2.83 2.61 20.07
CA GLN A 69 -3.49 2.78 21.36
C GLN A 69 -4.27 4.11 21.41
N ASN A 70 -3.63 5.22 21.00
CA ASN A 70 -4.27 6.52 20.91
C ASN A 70 -5.48 6.52 19.96
N LEU A 71 -5.36 5.82 18.81
CA LEU A 71 -6.46 5.62 17.87
C LEU A 71 -7.63 4.87 18.54
N ARG A 72 -7.35 3.82 19.30
CA ARG A 72 -8.35 3.05 20.05
C ARG A 72 -9.03 3.86 21.14
N GLU A 73 -8.28 4.61 21.93
CA GLU A 73 -8.83 5.41 23.02
C GLU A 73 -9.80 6.48 22.48
N ARG A 74 -9.43 7.12 21.38
CA ARG A 74 -10.25 8.19 20.78
C ARG A 74 -11.43 7.67 19.97
N TRP A 75 -11.23 6.63 19.16
CA TRP A 75 -12.21 6.19 18.17
C TRP A 75 -12.83 4.83 18.47
N GLY A 76 -12.36 4.10 19.48
CA GLY A 76 -12.83 2.74 19.78
C GLY A 76 -14.30 2.67 20.18
N VAL A 77 -14.83 3.71 20.81
CA VAL A 77 -16.26 3.81 21.17
C VAL A 77 -17.10 4.26 19.97
N ILE A 78 -16.60 5.22 19.19
CA ILE A 78 -17.34 5.84 18.08
C ILE A 78 -17.37 4.90 16.85
N TYR A 79 -16.22 4.29 16.55
CA TYR A 79 -15.98 3.46 15.37
C TYR A 79 -15.30 2.11 15.73
N PRO A 80 -15.92 1.27 16.58
CA PRO A 80 -15.32 0.04 17.07
C PRO A 80 -14.81 -0.88 15.95
N LYS A 81 -15.60 -1.03 14.87
CA LYS A 81 -15.24 -1.86 13.71
C LYS A 81 -14.05 -1.33 12.91
N ILE A 82 -13.81 -0.02 12.90
CA ILE A 82 -12.64 0.56 12.24
C ILE A 82 -11.39 0.22 13.05
N VAL A 83 -11.44 0.49 14.36
CA VAL A 83 -10.31 0.23 15.27
C VAL A 83 -9.98 -1.25 15.32
N GLU A 84 -10.97 -2.13 15.49
CA GLU A 84 -10.79 -3.58 15.51
C GLU A 84 -10.11 -4.08 14.24
N ARG A 85 -10.53 -3.60 13.06
CA ARG A 85 -9.89 -3.97 11.80
C ARG A 85 -8.43 -3.53 11.74
N TRP A 86 -8.13 -2.32 12.19
CA TRP A 86 -6.77 -1.79 12.20
C TRP A 86 -5.88 -2.56 13.17
N GLU A 87 -6.34 -2.85 14.39
CA GLU A 87 -5.64 -3.70 15.35
C GLU A 87 -5.40 -5.10 14.77
N ALA A 88 -6.45 -5.76 14.26
CA ALA A 88 -6.36 -7.12 13.72
C ALA A 88 -5.43 -7.22 12.50
N LYS A 89 -5.37 -6.18 11.66
CA LYS A 89 -4.54 -6.17 10.44
C LYS A 89 -3.20 -5.44 10.62
N THR A 90 -2.85 -5.03 11.84
CA THR A 90 -1.60 -4.30 12.13
C THR A 90 -0.36 -5.05 11.64
N TYR A 91 -0.32 -6.38 11.80
CA TYR A 91 0.80 -7.22 11.37
C TYR A 91 1.11 -7.09 9.87
N ALA A 92 0.08 -6.88 9.05
CA ALA A 92 0.20 -6.74 7.60
C ALA A 92 0.22 -5.28 7.15
N LEU A 93 -0.31 -4.34 7.92
CA LEU A 93 -0.31 -2.91 7.59
C LEU A 93 1.05 -2.26 7.86
N LEU A 94 1.82 -2.77 8.83
CA LEU A 94 3.08 -2.19 9.29
C LEU A 94 4.33 -2.95 8.83
N THR A 95 4.19 -3.95 7.96
CA THR A 95 5.31 -4.78 7.49
C THR A 95 6.44 -3.95 6.87
N PHE A 96 6.13 -2.79 6.27
CA PHE A 96 7.11 -1.84 5.75
C PHE A 96 8.16 -1.39 6.77
N LEU A 97 7.89 -1.45 8.09
CA LEU A 97 8.84 -1.10 9.13
C LEU A 97 10.08 -2.02 9.13
N ARG A 98 9.94 -3.26 8.66
CA ARG A 98 11.05 -4.22 8.49
C ARG A 98 11.95 -3.91 7.28
N HIS A 99 11.59 -2.91 6.48
CA HIS A 99 12.36 -2.48 5.32
C HIS A 99 13.09 -1.14 5.57
N PRO A 100 14.15 -0.84 4.79
CA PRO A 100 14.95 0.37 4.98
C PRO A 100 14.13 1.66 4.92
N LYS A 101 14.39 2.56 5.87
CA LYS A 101 13.71 3.85 6.02
C LYS A 101 13.59 4.67 4.73
N PRO A 102 14.63 4.78 3.86
CA PRO A 102 14.56 5.60 2.64
C PRO A 102 13.46 5.18 1.67
N ILE A 103 13.01 3.92 1.71
CA ILE A 103 12.00 3.40 0.77
C ILE A 103 10.62 3.17 1.38
N ARG A 104 10.48 3.24 2.71
CA ARG A 104 9.20 2.99 3.41
C ARG A 104 8.05 3.82 2.84
N ARG A 105 8.32 5.09 2.48
CA ARG A 105 7.34 5.97 1.85
C ARG A 105 6.73 5.37 0.58
N TYR A 106 7.49 4.62 -0.21
CA TYR A 106 6.97 3.97 -1.41
C TYR A 106 6.16 2.71 -1.09
N LEU A 107 6.36 2.11 0.09
CA LEU A 107 5.64 0.90 0.51
C LEU A 107 4.27 1.23 1.11
N TYR A 108 4.17 2.29 1.92
CA TYR A 108 2.88 2.68 2.51
C TYR A 108 2.10 3.70 1.65
N THR A 109 2.69 4.31 0.61
CA THR A 109 1.95 5.16 -0.33
C THR A 109 1.68 4.47 -1.67
N THR A 110 0.50 4.71 -2.24
CA THR A 110 0.07 4.15 -3.53
C THR A 110 0.18 5.15 -4.69
N ASN A 111 0.89 6.28 -4.51
CA ASN A 111 0.95 7.36 -5.49
C ASN A 111 1.31 6.90 -6.91
N GLN A 112 2.21 5.93 -7.05
CA GLN A 112 2.63 5.45 -8.37
C GLN A 112 1.57 4.54 -9.01
N LEU A 113 0.94 3.66 -8.22
CA LEU A 113 -0.14 2.79 -8.68
C LEU A 113 -1.40 3.60 -9.02
N GLU A 114 -1.72 4.62 -8.23
CA GLU A 114 -2.85 5.52 -8.51
C GLU A 114 -2.63 6.35 -9.77
N ARG A 115 -1.40 6.84 -10.00
CA ARG A 115 -1.04 7.52 -11.24
C ARG A 115 -1.18 6.60 -12.45
N LEU A 116 -0.71 5.36 -12.34
CA LEU A 116 -0.91 4.33 -13.37
C LEU A 116 -2.40 4.12 -13.65
N ALA A 117 -3.18 3.82 -12.61
CA ALA A 117 -4.62 3.57 -12.73
C ALA A 117 -5.37 4.78 -13.32
N LYS A 118 -4.97 6.00 -12.96
CA LYS A 118 -5.55 7.23 -13.50
C LYS A 118 -5.23 7.39 -14.99
N GLU A 119 -4.00 7.08 -15.41
CA GLU A 119 -3.63 7.14 -16.83
C GLU A 119 -4.37 6.08 -17.65
N VAL A 120 -4.47 4.84 -17.14
CA VAL A 120 -5.26 3.78 -17.77
C VAL A 120 -6.72 4.25 -17.92
N LYS A 121 -7.35 4.71 -16.84
CA LYS A 121 -8.73 5.22 -16.87
C LYS A 121 -8.92 6.39 -17.84
N ARG A 122 -7.94 7.30 -17.93
CA ARG A 122 -7.99 8.44 -18.86
C ARG A 122 -8.02 7.96 -20.31
N ARG A 123 -7.22 6.96 -20.65
CA ARG A 123 -7.10 6.42 -22.01
C ARG A 123 -8.30 5.55 -22.39
N THR A 124 -8.79 4.75 -21.45
CA THR A 124 -9.99 3.93 -21.68
C THR A 124 -11.25 4.78 -21.78
N LYS A 125 -11.37 5.88 -21.03
CA LYS A 125 -12.56 6.75 -21.05
C LYS A 125 -12.84 7.39 -22.42
N VAL A 126 -11.80 7.61 -23.24
CA VAL A 126 -11.97 8.15 -24.60
C VAL A 126 -12.67 7.13 -25.52
N VAL A 127 -12.49 5.85 -25.23
CA VAL A 127 -13.13 4.75 -25.95
C VAL A 127 -14.41 4.41 -25.18
N GLU A 128 -15.52 5.04 -25.54
CA GLU A 128 -16.80 4.90 -24.83
C GLU A 128 -17.32 3.46 -24.85
N VAL A 129 -17.11 2.73 -25.95
CA VAL A 129 -17.49 1.33 -26.12
C VAL A 129 -16.35 0.58 -26.79
N PHE A 130 -16.00 -0.59 -26.24
CA PHE A 130 -15.01 -1.48 -26.81
C PHE A 130 -15.68 -2.62 -27.60
N CYS A 131 -15.12 -2.95 -28.76
CA CYS A 131 -15.55 -4.09 -29.57
C CYS A 131 -14.96 -5.41 -29.05
N GLY A 132 -15.25 -5.75 -27.80
CA GLY A 132 -14.79 -6.99 -27.15
C GLY A 132 -13.54 -6.85 -26.27
N GLU A 133 -13.21 -7.93 -25.56
CA GLU A 133 -12.14 -7.96 -24.55
C GLU A 133 -10.76 -7.70 -25.16
N GLU A 134 -10.46 -8.30 -26.32
CA GLU A 134 -9.18 -8.12 -27.02
C GLU A 134 -8.87 -6.66 -27.34
N ALA A 135 -9.90 -5.85 -27.63
CA ALA A 135 -9.71 -4.42 -27.90
C ALA A 135 -9.25 -3.67 -26.64
N VAL A 136 -9.78 -4.04 -25.48
CA VAL A 136 -9.38 -3.49 -24.17
C VAL A 136 -7.95 -3.91 -23.85
N GLU A 137 -7.62 -5.19 -24.06
CA GLU A 137 -6.27 -5.72 -23.82
C GLU A 137 -5.22 -5.03 -24.69
N LYS A 138 -5.50 -4.84 -25.99
CA LYS A 138 -4.61 -4.10 -26.90
C LYS A 138 -4.37 -2.67 -26.43
N LEU A 139 -5.43 -1.95 -26.05
CA LEU A 139 -5.28 -0.60 -25.52
C LEU A 139 -4.46 -0.58 -24.23
N LEU A 140 -4.76 -1.49 -23.30
CA LEU A 140 -4.04 -1.60 -22.03
C LEU A 140 -2.56 -1.88 -22.29
N TYR A 141 -2.24 -2.84 -23.15
CA TYR A 141 -0.87 -3.16 -23.55
C TYR A 141 -0.12 -1.94 -24.09
N LEU A 142 -0.74 -1.17 -25.00
CA LEU A 142 -0.13 0.03 -25.58
C LEU A 142 0.15 1.10 -24.51
N VAL A 143 -0.80 1.32 -23.60
CA VAL A 143 -0.64 2.28 -22.49
C VAL A 143 0.49 1.84 -21.55
N LEU A 144 0.50 0.58 -21.15
CA LEU A 144 1.52 0.02 -20.26
C LEU A 144 2.91 0.04 -20.90
N SER A 145 3.01 -0.32 -22.18
CA SER A 145 4.27 -0.30 -22.93
C SER A 145 4.85 1.11 -23.02
N HIS A 146 4.01 2.10 -23.34
CA HIS A 146 4.43 3.50 -23.38
C HIS A 146 4.91 3.99 -22.00
N LEU A 147 4.18 3.67 -20.92
CA LEU A 147 4.59 4.03 -19.57
C LEU A 147 5.89 3.34 -19.14
N ASN A 148 6.08 2.07 -19.53
CA ASN A 148 7.30 1.32 -19.24
C ASN A 148 8.53 2.00 -19.86
N VAL A 149 8.45 2.42 -21.13
CA VAL A 149 9.53 3.18 -21.79
C VAL A 149 9.77 4.52 -21.07
N ALA A 150 8.70 5.27 -20.78
CA ALA A 150 8.81 6.57 -20.11
C ALA A 150 9.39 6.48 -18.69
N TRP A 151 9.21 5.34 -18.00
CA TRP A 151 9.72 5.11 -16.64
C TRP A 151 11.05 4.37 -16.62
N GLY A 152 11.49 3.76 -17.72
CA GLY A 152 12.71 2.95 -17.77
C GLY A 152 13.98 3.70 -17.34
N ALA A 153 14.04 5.01 -17.56
CA ALA A 153 15.16 5.85 -17.14
C ALA A 153 15.04 6.42 -15.71
N ARG A 154 13.92 6.19 -15.01
CA ARG A 154 13.63 6.81 -13.71
C ARG A 154 13.90 5.83 -12.56
N ARG A 155 14.87 6.17 -11.70
CA ARG A 155 15.07 5.50 -10.41
C ARG A 155 14.34 6.27 -9.31
N LEU A 156 13.62 5.56 -8.44
CA LEU A 156 13.01 6.17 -7.26
C LEU A 156 14.10 6.58 -6.27
N ARG A 157 13.90 7.71 -5.57
CA ARG A 157 14.79 8.17 -4.50
C ARG A 157 14.83 7.13 -3.37
N GLY A 158 15.91 7.07 -2.58
CA GLY A 158 16.09 6.03 -1.56
C GLY A 158 16.47 4.64 -2.11
N PHE A 159 16.02 4.25 -3.31
CA PHE A 159 16.49 3.02 -3.96
C PHE A 159 17.93 3.12 -4.47
N ALA A 160 18.44 4.33 -4.70
CA ALA A 160 19.85 4.58 -5.04
C ALA A 160 20.78 4.45 -3.83
N GLU A 161 20.26 4.75 -2.64
CA GLU A 161 21.00 4.77 -1.36
C GLU A 161 21.09 3.38 -0.71
N ILE A 162 20.27 2.43 -1.18
CA ILE A 162 20.31 1.03 -0.73
C ILE A 162 21.28 0.28 -1.65
N GLU A 163 22.49 -0.01 -1.16
CA GLU A 163 23.35 -1.02 -1.80
C GLU A 163 22.65 -2.38 -1.70
N MET A 164 22.52 -3.09 -2.83
CA MET A 164 21.86 -4.40 -2.87
C MET A 164 22.54 -5.47 -1.99
N GLY A 165 23.74 -5.20 -1.46
CA GLY A 165 24.54 -6.11 -0.63
C GLY A 165 24.24 -6.11 0.86
N SER A 166 23.79 -4.99 1.47
CA SER A 166 23.65 -4.92 2.94
C SER A 166 22.38 -5.56 3.48
N TYR A 167 21.31 -5.65 2.67
CA TYR A 167 20.01 -6.15 3.12
C TYR A 167 19.99 -7.67 3.42
N TYR A 168 20.94 -8.45 2.93
CA TYR A 168 21.01 -9.90 3.17
C TYR A 168 22.05 -10.30 4.22
N ALA A 169 22.92 -9.39 4.66
CA ALA A 169 23.89 -9.68 5.72
C ALA A 169 23.25 -9.70 7.11
N ASP A 170 22.21 -8.88 7.32
CA ASP A 170 21.58 -8.68 8.63
C ASP A 170 20.43 -9.68 8.93
N LEU A 171 20.13 -10.60 8.02
CA LEU A 171 19.06 -11.60 8.16
C LEU A 171 19.60 -13.05 8.35
N THR A 172 20.90 -13.20 8.58
CA THR A 172 21.60 -14.49 8.74
C THR A 172 22.09 -14.79 10.16
N HIS A 173 21.51 -14.16 11.19
CA HIS A 173 21.77 -14.50 12.60
C HIS A 173 20.48 -14.86 13.33
#